data_AF-A0A3R7KGI2-F1
#
_entry.id   AF-A0A3R7KGI2-F1
#
_cell.length_a   1.000
_cell.length_b   1.000
_cell.length_c   1.000
_cell.angle_alpha   90.00
_cell.angle_beta   90.00
_cell.angle_gamma   90.00
#
_symmetry.space_group_name_H-M   'P 1'
#
loop_
_entity.id
_entity.type
_entity.pdbx_description
1 polymer ?
#
loop_
_entity_poly.entity_id
_entity_poly.type
_entity_poly.pdbx_seq_one_letter_code
_entity_poly.pdbx_strand_id
1 'polypeptide(L)'
;MSCCRAFSAPEALTCQVCLDSFQNPTQVFICGHIFCESCIRGATNCPTCRGHVEYTKPGPYSVAQGVLVLPVMCGSCGWQGTRQQSLAHRCGTKDTQSVYSSYPHLSDEELRRRAMNPSRGSIFDQPGTFQGIALSSEVDQTRK
;
A
#
# COMPACT_ATOMS: atom_id res chain seq x y z
N MET A 1 -2.48 -7.94 8.05
CA MET A 1 -2.53 -7.38 6.67
C MET A 1 -1.71 -8.30 5.80
N SER A 2 -2.27 -8.79 4.68
CA SER A 2 -1.50 -9.58 3.71
C SER A 2 -0.40 -8.69 3.10
N CYS A 3 0.83 -9.19 3.03
CA CYS A 3 1.96 -8.52 2.37
C CYS A 3 1.90 -8.62 0.83
N CYS A 4 1.01 -9.48 0.31
CA CYS A 4 0.81 -9.64 -1.12
C CYS A 4 -0.16 -8.59 -1.64
N ARG A 5 0.28 -7.77 -2.61
CA ARG A 5 -0.53 -6.74 -3.29
C ARG A 5 -0.73 -7.10 -4.75
N ALA A 6 -1.86 -6.70 -5.33
CA ALA A 6 -2.10 -6.88 -6.75
C ALA A 6 -1.13 -6.03 -7.58
N PHE A 7 -0.60 -6.59 -8.67
CA PHE A 7 0.28 -5.84 -9.59
C PHE A 7 -0.53 -4.83 -10.41
N SER A 8 -1.69 -5.26 -10.89
CA SER A 8 -2.67 -4.44 -11.58
C SER A 8 -4.05 -5.05 -11.32
N ALA A 9 -4.90 -4.32 -10.62
CA ALA A 9 -6.26 -4.72 -10.36
C ALA A 9 -7.21 -3.79 -11.13
N PRO A 10 -8.24 -4.32 -11.81
CA PRO A 10 -9.31 -3.49 -12.34
C PRO A 10 -9.92 -2.62 -11.22
N GLU A 11 -10.33 -1.41 -11.55
CA GLU A 11 -10.97 -0.49 -10.58
C GLU A 11 -12.17 -1.16 -9.88
N ALA A 12 -12.97 -1.92 -10.64
CA ALA A 12 -14.12 -2.68 -10.14
C ALA A 12 -13.77 -3.74 -9.07
N LEU A 13 -12.49 -4.13 -8.96
CA LEU A 13 -11.98 -5.10 -7.98
C LEU A 13 -11.04 -4.45 -6.95
N THR A 14 -10.99 -3.12 -6.92
CA THR A 14 -10.05 -2.34 -6.09
C THR A 14 -10.78 -1.68 -4.92
N CYS A 15 -10.20 -1.82 -3.72
CA CYS A 15 -10.69 -1.16 -2.53
C CYS A 15 -10.25 0.31 -2.49
N GLN A 16 -11.22 1.20 -2.34
CA GLN A 16 -10.99 2.65 -2.30
C GLN A 16 -10.33 3.16 -1.01
N VAL A 17 -10.10 2.28 -0.03
CA VAL A 17 -9.44 2.62 1.25
C VAL A 17 -7.97 2.25 1.21
N CYS A 18 -7.64 1.01 0.84
CA CYS A 18 -6.25 0.55 0.80
C CYS A 18 -5.60 0.64 -0.59
N LEU A 19 -6.37 0.98 -1.63
CA LEU A 19 -5.94 1.10 -3.03
C LEU A 19 -5.28 -0.18 -3.57
N ASP A 20 -5.75 -1.34 -3.11
CA ASP A 20 -5.33 -2.67 -3.56
C ASP A 20 -6.58 -3.51 -3.86
N SER A 21 -6.44 -4.66 -4.52
CA SER A 21 -7.61 -5.52 -4.75
C SER A 21 -8.18 -6.08 -3.46
N PHE A 22 -9.50 -6.28 -3.42
CA PHE A 22 -10.21 -6.59 -2.18
C PHE A 22 -9.65 -7.81 -1.41
N GLN A 23 -9.44 -7.66 -0.11
CA GLN A 23 -9.19 -8.77 0.81
C GLN A 23 -10.45 -8.97 1.65
N ASN A 24 -11.10 -10.12 1.50
CA ASN A 24 -12.43 -10.40 2.07
C ASN A 24 -13.44 -9.27 1.73
N PRO A 25 -13.87 -9.14 0.46
CA PRO A 25 -14.75 -8.06 0.04
C PRO A 25 -16.01 -8.03 0.91
N THR A 26 -16.31 -6.85 1.43
CA THR A 26 -17.39 -6.58 2.38
C THR A 26 -18.21 -5.40 1.86
N GLN A 27 -19.51 -5.60 1.71
CA GLN A 27 -20.43 -4.62 1.14
C GLN A 27 -21.23 -3.93 2.25
N VAL A 28 -21.27 -2.60 2.22
CA VAL A 28 -22.19 -1.82 3.06
C VAL A 28 -23.62 -2.04 2.55
N PHE A 29 -24.52 -2.49 3.40
CA PHE A 29 -25.84 -2.98 2.96
C PHE A 29 -26.67 -1.90 2.25
N ILE A 30 -26.72 -0.69 2.83
CA ILE A 30 -27.60 0.39 2.35
C ILE A 30 -27.08 1.03 1.06
N CYS A 31 -25.82 1.47 1.03
CA CYS A 31 -25.26 2.19 -0.11
C CYS A 31 -24.55 1.31 -1.14
N GLY A 32 -24.32 0.03 -0.84
CA GLY A 32 -23.76 -0.94 -1.78
C GLY A 32 -22.25 -0.84 -2.05
N HIS A 33 -21.53 0.13 -1.48
CA HIS A 33 -20.08 0.25 -1.65
C HIS A 33 -19.34 -0.93 -1.01
N ILE A 34 -18.27 -1.38 -1.67
CA ILE A 34 -17.51 -2.58 -1.30
C ILE A 34 -16.11 -2.16 -0.84
N PHE A 35 -15.62 -2.78 0.23
CA PHE A 35 -14.30 -2.56 0.81
C PHE A 35 -13.67 -3.88 1.24
N CYS A 36 -12.39 -3.88 1.60
CA CYS A 36 -11.85 -4.99 2.38
C CYS A 36 -12.53 -5.03 3.74
N GLU A 37 -12.78 -6.22 4.30
CA GLU A 37 -13.33 -6.40 5.66
C GLU A 37 -12.57 -5.54 6.69
N SER A 38 -11.23 -5.61 6.66
CA SER A 38 -10.38 -4.83 7.56
C SER A 38 -10.43 -3.31 7.33
N CYS A 39 -10.80 -2.87 6.14
CA CYS A 39 -10.86 -1.44 5.79
C CYS A 39 -12.17 -0.77 6.21
N ILE A 40 -13.27 -1.52 6.31
CA ILE A 40 -14.57 -1.00 6.75
C ILE A 40 -14.89 -1.32 8.21
N ARG A 41 -14.15 -2.24 8.84
CA ARG A 41 -14.36 -2.64 10.23
C ARG A 41 -14.30 -1.45 11.18
N GLY A 42 -15.41 -1.22 11.90
CA GLY A 42 -15.53 -0.14 12.89
C GLY A 42 -15.88 1.23 12.29
N ALA A 43 -16.06 1.34 10.97
CA ALA A 43 -16.49 2.59 10.35
C ALA A 43 -17.98 2.86 10.64
N THR A 44 -18.29 4.04 11.17
CA THR A 44 -19.68 4.52 11.37
C THR A 44 -20.26 5.12 10.09
N ASN A 45 -19.40 5.56 9.17
CA ASN A 45 -19.78 6.20 7.92
C ASN A 45 -19.03 5.54 6.76
N CYS A 46 -19.71 5.39 5.63
CA CYS A 46 -19.14 4.82 4.43
C CYS A 46 -18.00 5.73 3.90
N PRO A 47 -16.78 5.22 3.70
CA PRO A 47 -15.66 6.03 3.21
C PRO A 47 -15.90 6.67 1.84
N THR A 48 -16.77 6.07 1.00
CA THR A 48 -17.04 6.58 -0.36
C THR A 48 -18.14 7.63 -0.37
N CYS A 49 -19.31 7.37 0.22
CA CYS A 49 -20.47 8.26 0.13
C CYS A 49 -20.82 9.00 1.42
N ARG A 50 -20.09 8.76 2.52
CA ARG A 50 -20.30 9.34 3.86
C ARG A 50 -21.62 8.99 4.55
N GLY A 51 -22.49 8.20 3.91
CA GLY A 51 -23.71 7.69 4.52
C GLY A 51 -23.43 6.79 5.74
N HIS A 52 -24.37 6.74 6.69
CA HIS A 52 -24.25 5.93 7.91
C HIS A 52 -24.17 4.43 7.59
N VAL A 53 -23.28 3.72 8.28
CA VAL A 53 -23.12 2.26 8.17
C VAL A 53 -23.88 1.62 9.31
N GLU A 54 -25.06 1.07 9.01
CA GLU A 54 -25.82 0.29 10.00
C GLU A 54 -25.23 -1.10 10.17
N TYR A 55 -24.97 -1.78 9.04
CA TYR A 55 -24.33 -3.08 9.02
C TYR A 55 -23.71 -3.38 7.65
N THR A 56 -22.88 -4.41 7.63
CA THR A 56 -22.18 -4.91 6.44
C THR A 56 -22.53 -6.37 6.17
N LYS A 57 -22.45 -6.78 4.91
CA LYS A 57 -22.58 -8.18 4.48
C LYS A 57 -21.37 -8.59 3.64
N PRO A 58 -21.14 -9.91 3.42
CA PRO A 58 -20.16 -10.35 2.44
C PRO A 58 -20.42 -9.70 1.07
N GLY A 59 -19.34 -9.36 0.37
CA GLY A 59 -19.41 -8.79 -0.97
C GLY A 59 -20.04 -9.77 -1.97
N PRO A 60 -20.46 -9.27 -3.15
CA PRO A 60 -21.00 -10.12 -4.21
C PRO A 60 -20.05 -11.25 -4.60
N TYR A 61 -20.61 -12.44 -4.87
CA TYR A 61 -19.82 -13.62 -5.24
C TYR A 61 -18.89 -13.38 -6.44
N SER A 62 -19.36 -12.65 -7.45
CA SER A 62 -18.57 -12.29 -8.63
C SER A 62 -17.31 -11.49 -8.29
N VAL A 63 -17.42 -10.55 -7.35
CA VAL A 63 -16.28 -9.75 -6.87
C VAL A 63 -15.33 -10.65 -6.09
N ALA A 64 -15.85 -11.48 -5.18
CA ALA A 64 -15.03 -12.41 -4.41
C ALA A 64 -14.24 -13.36 -5.31
N GLN A 65 -14.87 -13.98 -6.31
CA GLN A 65 -14.21 -14.87 -7.27
C GLN A 65 -13.25 -14.13 -8.20
N GLY A 66 -13.65 -12.96 -8.71
CA GLY A 66 -12.83 -12.15 -9.60
C GLY A 66 -11.51 -11.73 -8.97
N VAL A 67 -11.50 -11.42 -7.66
CA VAL A 67 -10.28 -11.02 -6.96
C VAL A 67 -9.32 -12.20 -6.77
N LEU A 68 -9.80 -13.43 -6.60
CA LEU A 68 -8.96 -14.61 -6.34
C LEU A 68 -7.99 -14.93 -7.47
N VAL A 69 -8.34 -14.60 -8.71
CA VAL A 69 -7.51 -14.87 -9.90
C VAL A 69 -6.51 -13.75 -10.21
N LEU A 70 -6.58 -12.61 -9.53
CA LEU A 70 -5.68 -11.49 -9.81
C LEU A 70 -4.22 -11.85 -9.48
N PRO A 71 -3.26 -11.47 -10.34
CA PRO A 71 -1.84 -11.62 -10.05
C PRO A 71 -1.43 -10.68 -8.91
N VAL A 72 -0.71 -11.22 -7.94
CA VAL A 72 -0.22 -10.50 -6.78
C VAL A 72 1.27 -10.76 -6.57
N MET A 73 1.93 -9.80 -5.91
CA MET A 73 3.31 -9.89 -5.49
C MET A 73 3.42 -9.56 -4.00
N CYS A 74 4.17 -10.37 -3.26
CA CYS A 74 4.58 -10.07 -1.91
C CYS A 74 5.58 -8.92 -1.93
N GLY A 75 5.20 -7.76 -1.38
CA GLY A 75 6.07 -6.60 -1.30
C GLY A 75 7.30 -6.80 -0.41
N SER A 76 7.32 -7.86 0.41
CA SER A 76 8.42 -8.12 1.35
C SER A 76 9.50 -9.05 0.78
N CYS A 77 9.10 -10.15 0.13
CA CYS A 77 10.04 -11.15 -0.39
C CYS A 77 9.97 -11.36 -1.91
N GLY A 78 9.13 -10.61 -2.62
CA GLY A 78 8.99 -10.70 -4.07
C GLY A 78 8.22 -11.93 -4.58
N TRP A 79 7.70 -12.79 -3.70
CA TRP A 79 6.87 -13.94 -4.12
C TRP A 79 5.73 -13.49 -5.03
N GLN A 80 5.51 -14.20 -6.14
CA GLN A 80 4.45 -13.92 -7.10
C GLN A 80 3.50 -15.11 -7.20
N GLY A 81 2.23 -14.82 -7.44
CA GLY A 81 1.21 -15.83 -7.67
C GLY A 81 -0.16 -15.18 -7.83
N THR A 82 -1.23 -15.96 -7.72
CA THR A 82 -2.58 -15.42 -7.66
C THR A 82 -2.96 -14.99 -6.25
N ARG A 83 -3.96 -14.13 -6.11
CA ARG A 83 -4.52 -13.75 -4.80
C ARG A 83 -4.96 -15.01 -4.01
N GLN A 84 -5.53 -16.01 -4.67
CA GLN A 84 -5.86 -17.30 -4.02
C GLN A 84 -4.61 -18.00 -3.47
N GLN A 85 -3.54 -18.13 -4.26
CA GLN A 85 -2.28 -18.73 -3.80
C GLN A 85 -1.67 -17.94 -2.64
N SER A 86 -1.86 -16.61 -2.61
CA SER A 86 -1.34 -15.75 -1.55
C SER A 86 -1.96 -16.01 -0.16
N LEU A 87 -3.12 -16.65 -0.08
CA LEU A 87 -3.75 -17.01 1.20
C LEU A 87 -2.91 -18.03 1.99
N ALA A 88 -2.23 -18.94 1.27
CA ALA A 88 -1.30 -19.91 1.83
C ALA A 88 0.13 -19.37 1.94
N HIS A 89 0.43 -18.22 1.31
CA HIS A 89 1.75 -17.61 1.40
C HIS A 89 2.03 -17.20 2.85
N ARG A 90 3.19 -17.63 3.35
CA ARG A 90 3.76 -17.17 4.63
C ARG A 90 5.08 -16.51 4.30
N CYS A 91 5.11 -15.18 4.42
CA CYS A 91 6.33 -14.44 4.21
C CYS A 91 7.29 -14.68 5.38
N GLY A 92 8.44 -15.30 5.10
CA GLY A 92 9.55 -15.38 6.05
C GLY A 92 10.29 -14.04 6.08
N THR A 93 9.77 -13.05 6.81
CA THR A 93 10.31 -11.67 6.89
C THR A 93 11.67 -11.54 7.59
N LYS A 94 12.53 -12.57 7.57
CA LYS A 94 13.96 -12.38 7.87
C LYS A 94 14.66 -11.62 6.75
N ASP A 95 14.10 -11.66 5.54
CA ASP A 95 14.62 -11.03 4.34
C ASP A 95 13.64 -9.96 3.82
N THR A 96 13.31 -8.95 4.64
CA THR A 96 12.65 -7.77 4.08
C THR A 96 13.61 -7.10 3.10
N GLN A 97 13.34 -7.19 1.80
CA GLN A 97 13.98 -6.34 0.80
C GLN A 97 13.40 -4.93 0.94
N SER A 98 13.76 -4.26 2.03
CA SER A 98 13.66 -2.82 2.09
C SER A 98 14.66 -2.25 1.09
N VAL A 99 14.28 -1.21 0.35
CA VAL A 99 15.24 -0.43 -0.45
C VAL A 99 16.34 0.14 0.45
N TYR A 100 16.07 0.29 1.76
CA TYR A 100 17.04 0.70 2.77
C TYR A 100 17.97 -0.42 3.23
N SER A 101 17.70 -1.70 2.91
CA SER A 101 18.61 -2.80 3.25
C SER A 101 19.94 -2.70 2.50
N SER A 102 19.99 -1.98 1.37
CA SER A 102 21.22 -1.67 0.64
C SER A 102 21.89 -0.36 1.09
N TYR A 103 21.25 0.43 1.98
CA TYR A 103 21.85 1.66 2.49
C TYR A 103 22.90 1.33 3.56
N PRO A 104 24.00 2.10 3.63
CA PRO A 104 25.00 1.91 4.67
C PRO A 104 24.37 2.04 6.06
N HIS A 105 24.58 1.04 6.92
CA HIS A 105 24.24 1.15 8.34
C HIS A 105 25.19 2.17 9.00
N LEU A 106 24.69 3.38 9.25
CA LEU A 106 25.43 4.42 9.97
C LEU A 106 25.17 4.29 11.47
N SER A 107 26.20 4.50 12.29
CA SER A 107 26.04 4.59 13.74
C SER A 107 25.36 5.92 14.13
N ASP A 108 24.75 5.96 15.31
CA ASP A 108 24.13 7.17 15.87
C ASP A 108 25.10 8.36 15.92
N GLU A 109 26.37 8.07 16.22
CA GLU A 109 27.44 9.07 16.27
C GLU A 109 27.75 9.64 14.87
N GLU A 110 27.75 8.81 13.83
CA GLU A 110 27.96 9.25 12.46
C GLU A 110 26.74 10.00 11.91
N LEU A 111 25.52 9.58 12.26
CA LEU A 111 24.29 10.31 11.96
C LEU A 111 24.29 11.70 12.61
N ARG A 112 24.67 11.78 13.90
CA ARG A 112 24.80 13.04 14.63
C ARG A 112 25.84 13.97 14.01
N ARG A 113 27.01 13.44 13.63
CA ARG A 113 28.05 14.21 12.95
C ARG A 113 27.61 14.76 11.59
N ARG A 114 26.81 14.01 10.81
CA ARG A 114 26.29 14.48 9.53
C ARG A 114 25.19 15.52 9.68
N ALA A 115 24.26 15.32 10.63
CA ALA A 115 23.22 16.30 10.93
C ALA A 115 23.78 17.65 11.42
N MET A 116 24.91 17.62 12.15
CA MET A 116 25.57 18.81 12.68
C MET A 116 26.53 19.50 11.70
N ASN A 117 26.83 18.90 10.54
CA ASN A 117 27.76 19.49 9.58
C ASN A 117 27.19 19.51 8.14
N PRO A 118 26.62 20.65 7.68
CA PRO A 118 26.01 20.77 6.36
C PRO A 118 27.00 20.63 5.20
N SER A 119 28.31 20.70 5.42
CA SER A 119 29.32 20.55 4.37
C SER A 119 29.59 19.09 3.98
N ARG A 120 28.97 18.11 4.65
CA ARG A 120 29.20 16.67 4.42
C ARG A 120 28.21 15.99 3.45
N GLY A 121 27.29 16.75 2.87
CA GLY A 121 26.29 16.25 1.93
C GLY A 121 25.22 15.38 2.59
N SER A 122 24.12 15.16 1.88
CA SER A 122 23.06 14.25 2.31
C SER A 122 23.52 12.80 2.17
N ILE A 123 23.02 11.91 3.04
CA ILE A 123 23.20 10.45 2.88
C ILE A 123 22.56 9.93 1.56
N PHE A 124 21.72 10.75 0.93
CA PHE A 124 21.02 10.48 -0.32
C PHE A 124 21.76 11.00 -1.58
N ASP A 125 22.94 11.63 -1.44
CA ASP A 125 23.67 12.27 -2.55
C ASP A 125 24.68 11.36 -3.28
N GLN A 126 24.68 10.04 -3.06
CA GLN A 126 25.56 9.16 -3.84
C GLN A 126 25.00 8.94 -5.26
N PRO A 127 25.82 9.15 -6.33
CA PRO A 127 25.38 8.92 -7.70
C PRO A 127 25.25 7.41 -7.96
N GLY A 128 24.02 6.92 -7.81
CA GLY A 128 23.65 5.53 -8.01
C GLY A 128 22.14 5.38 -8.21
N THR A 129 21.64 5.87 -9.35
CA THR A 129 20.39 5.41 -10.01
C THR A 129 19.08 5.42 -9.23
N PHE A 130 18.81 6.44 -8.41
CA PHE A 130 17.43 6.78 -8.08
C PHE A 130 17.21 8.28 -8.16
N GLN A 131 16.54 8.74 -9.23
CA GLN A 131 15.97 10.08 -9.24
C GLN A 131 14.85 10.09 -8.19
N GLY A 132 15.11 10.71 -7.04
CA GLY A 132 14.07 10.97 -6.06
C GLY A 132 12.90 11.71 -6.69
N ILE A 133 11.67 11.36 -6.32
CA ILE A 133 10.49 12.14 -6.68
C ILE A 133 10.56 13.42 -5.85
N ALA A 134 10.63 14.57 -6.52
CA ALA A 134 10.63 15.86 -5.86
C ALA A 134 9.35 16.00 -5.02
N LEU A 135 9.49 16.04 -3.70
CA LEU A 135 8.41 16.45 -2.80
C LEU A 135 8.25 17.95 -2.94
N SER A 136 7.42 18.35 -3.91
CA SER A 136 6.91 19.71 -4.16
C SER A 136 7.96 20.82 -4.30
N SER A 137 8.25 21.15 -5.55
CA SER A 137 8.51 22.52 -6.01
C SER A 137 7.89 22.56 -7.41
N GLU A 138 6.70 23.10 -7.65
CA GLU A 138 6.41 24.53 -7.59
C GLU A 138 4.89 24.73 -7.40
N VAL A 139 4.49 25.49 -6.38
CA VAL A 139 3.25 26.26 -6.47
C VAL A 139 3.55 27.40 -7.43
N ASP A 140 3.33 27.20 -8.73
CA ASP A 140 3.45 28.31 -9.68
C ASP A 140 2.20 29.19 -9.59
N GLN A 141 2.43 30.35 -8.98
CA GLN A 141 1.53 31.47 -8.94
C GLN A 141 1.48 32.13 -10.32
N THR A 142 0.62 31.64 -11.20
CA THR A 142 0.12 32.49 -12.29
C THR A 142 -1.39 32.43 -12.37
N ARG A 143 -2.00 33.25 -11.50
CA ARG A 143 -3.28 33.88 -11.73
C ARG A 143 -3.09 34.91 -12.84
N LYS A 144 -3.71 34.69 -13.99
CA LYS A 144 -4.23 35.75 -14.86
C LYS A 144 -5.66 35.40 -15.22
#